data_AF-A0A6G1FAM1-F1
#
_entry.id   AF-A0A6G1FAM1-F1
#
_cell.length_a   1.000
_cell.length_b   1.000
_cell.length_c   1.000
_cell.angle_alpha   90.00
_cell.angle_beta   90.00
_cell.angle_gamma   90.00
#
_symmetry.space_group_name_H-M   'P 1'
#
loop_
_entity.id
_entity.type
_entity.pdbx_description
1 polymer ?
#
loop_
_entity_poly.entity_id
_entity_poly.type
_entity_poly.pdbx_seq_one_letter_code
_entity_poly.pdbx_strand_id
1 'polypeptide(L)'
;MAPNGEASSAVAAVAPFLAKFIGNNGKEVELRMTTTGGGGGGGGGDALPAEQQLQVVVVEAECECCGMSEECTPAYIGAVRRRFSGRWVCGLCAEAVTEEAGKNGGEREAALAAHMAVCKRFNGFGRTHPALFQADAMRDILRKLSGGGLGSPKPTTSRRHLTTAEGAMKATGGVAGGMVIS
;
A
#
# COMPACT_ATOMS: atom_id res chain seq x y z
N MET A 1 -18.19 7.04 64.06
CA MET A 1 -17.92 6.62 62.67
C MET A 1 -18.13 7.79 61.74
N ALA A 2 -17.04 8.41 61.32
CA ALA A 2 -16.93 9.37 60.21
C ALA A 2 -15.70 8.91 59.40
N PRO A 3 -15.38 9.51 58.25
CA PRO A 3 -16.21 9.67 57.07
C PRO A 3 -15.56 9.02 55.83
N ASN A 4 -16.28 9.14 54.72
CA ASN A 4 -16.04 8.63 53.38
C ASN A 4 -14.63 8.84 52.82
N GLY A 5 -14.21 7.85 52.02
CA GLY A 5 -12.95 7.83 51.28
C GLY A 5 -12.83 8.96 50.27
N GLU A 6 -11.86 9.83 50.52
CA GLU A 6 -10.74 10.16 49.63
C GLU A 6 -11.06 10.32 48.13
N ALA A 7 -11.23 11.58 47.74
CA ALA A 7 -11.02 12.04 46.39
C ALA A 7 -9.54 11.86 45.99
N SER A 8 -9.29 11.24 44.83
CA SER A 8 -8.01 11.39 44.12
C SER A 8 -8.26 12.08 42.78
N SER A 9 -7.72 13.29 42.73
CA SER A 9 -7.70 14.21 41.61
C SER A 9 -6.44 13.98 40.76
N ALA A 10 -6.55 14.35 39.47
CA ALA A 10 -5.49 14.48 38.47
C ALA A 10 -5.04 13.14 37.84
N VAL A 11 -4.96 13.01 36.52
CA VAL A 11 -4.28 13.94 35.60
C VAL A 11 -4.92 13.95 34.21
N ALA A 12 -5.00 15.16 33.69
CA ALA A 12 -5.29 15.52 32.32
C ALA A 12 -4.26 14.94 31.33
N ALA A 13 -4.72 14.65 30.12
CA ALA A 13 -4.09 14.97 28.82
C ALA A 13 -4.39 13.87 27.80
N VAL A 14 -5.55 13.93 27.16
CA VAL A 14 -5.69 13.35 25.81
C VAL A 14 -5.67 14.52 24.85
N ALA A 15 -4.47 14.88 24.42
CA ALA A 15 -4.27 15.90 23.40
C ALA A 15 -5.02 15.50 22.11
N PRO A 16 -5.68 16.43 21.41
CA PRO A 16 -6.21 16.13 20.09
C PRO A 16 -5.02 15.88 19.15
N PHE A 17 -4.94 14.66 18.63
CA PHE A 17 -4.09 14.30 17.50
C PHE A 17 -4.65 15.02 16.25
N LEU A 18 -4.34 16.30 16.13
CA LEU A 18 -4.64 17.08 14.93
C LEU A 18 -3.39 17.82 14.48
N ALA A 19 -3.15 17.73 13.18
CA ALA A 19 -2.17 18.48 12.39
C ALA A 19 -0.75 17.88 12.28
N LYS A 20 -0.60 16.96 11.33
CA LYS A 20 0.53 17.02 10.39
C LYS A 20 0.08 16.67 8.97
N PHE A 21 -0.80 17.51 8.42
CA PHE A 21 -0.92 17.63 6.96
C PHE A 21 0.28 18.43 6.47
N ILE A 22 1.29 17.74 5.94
CA ILE A 22 2.31 18.36 5.11
C ILE A 22 1.65 18.60 3.75
N GLY A 23 1.21 19.83 3.54
CA GLY A 23 0.72 20.34 2.28
C GLY A 23 1.06 21.82 2.21
N ASN A 24 2.24 22.13 1.66
CA ASN A 24 2.64 23.48 1.28
C ASN A 24 1.50 24.16 0.51
N ASN A 25 0.99 25.26 1.06
CA ASN A 25 0.64 26.52 0.37
C ASN A 25 0.02 27.45 1.41
N GLY A 26 0.82 28.40 1.91
CA GLY A 26 0.49 29.27 3.02
C GLY A 26 -0.67 30.22 2.73
N LYS A 27 -1.66 30.21 3.63
CA LYS A 27 -2.58 31.31 3.97
C LYS A 27 -3.01 31.08 5.42
N GLU A 28 -2.26 31.66 6.34
CA GLU A 28 -2.54 31.64 7.78
C GLU A 28 -3.79 32.50 8.03
N VAL A 29 -4.90 31.88 8.45
CA VAL A 29 -6.08 32.60 8.94
C VAL A 29 -6.18 32.33 10.43
N GLU A 30 -5.73 33.32 11.19
CA GLU A 30 -5.76 33.40 12.64
C GLU A 30 -7.21 33.39 13.15
N LEU A 31 -7.70 32.25 13.62
CA LEU A 31 -9.00 32.14 14.26
C LEU A 31 -8.87 32.47 15.75
N ARG A 32 -9.11 33.74 16.10
CA ARG A 32 -9.20 34.21 17.49
C ARG A 32 -10.48 33.68 18.14
N MET A 33 -10.33 32.75 19.09
CA MET A 33 -11.41 32.31 19.97
C MET A 33 -11.54 33.30 21.13
N THR A 34 -12.62 34.07 21.18
CA THR A 34 -13.01 34.86 22.36
C THR A 34 -14.00 34.05 23.19
N THR A 35 -13.60 33.70 24.41
CA THR A 35 -14.48 33.14 25.43
C THR A 35 -15.03 34.27 26.31
N THR A 36 -16.36 34.35 26.43
CA THR A 36 -17.01 35.09 27.52
C THR A 36 -18.16 34.25 28.04
N GLY A 37 -18.04 33.81 29.30
CA GLY A 37 -19.09 33.12 30.03
C GLY A 37 -20.10 34.08 30.68
N GLY A 38 -21.25 33.54 31.06
CA GLY A 38 -22.29 34.17 31.87
C GLY A 38 -23.43 33.17 32.09
N GLY A 39 -23.75 32.87 33.36
CA GLY A 39 -24.49 31.68 33.77
C GLY A 39 -25.99 31.81 33.97
N GLY A 40 -26.59 30.75 34.56
CA GLY A 40 -27.81 30.81 35.36
C GLY A 40 -28.96 29.87 34.95
N GLY A 41 -29.42 29.05 35.91
CA GLY A 41 -30.83 28.65 36.03
C GLY A 41 -31.18 27.20 35.69
N GLY A 42 -31.67 26.45 36.69
CA GLY A 42 -31.99 25.02 36.61
C GLY A 42 -33.38 24.66 36.04
N GLY A 43 -33.68 23.36 36.12
CA GLY A 43 -35.00 22.78 35.82
C GLY A 43 -34.87 21.31 35.42
N GLY A 44 -35.42 20.42 36.24
CA GLY A 44 -35.36 18.98 36.04
C GLY A 44 -36.19 18.49 34.85
N GLY A 45 -35.91 17.25 34.48
CA GLY A 45 -36.61 16.49 33.46
C GLY A 45 -35.75 15.29 33.08
N ASP A 46 -36.01 14.15 33.70
CA ASP A 46 -35.51 12.85 33.26
C ASP A 46 -35.90 12.64 31.80
N ALA A 47 -34.96 12.89 30.91
CA ALA A 47 -35.01 12.41 29.54
C ALA A 47 -33.63 11.83 29.26
N LEU A 48 -33.50 10.54 29.54
CA LEU A 48 -32.50 9.68 28.93
C LEU A 48 -32.38 10.06 27.45
N PRO A 49 -31.24 10.56 26.97
CA PRO A 49 -31.10 10.81 25.55
C PRO A 49 -31.21 9.46 24.86
N ALA A 50 -32.27 9.36 24.05
CA ALA A 50 -32.51 8.25 23.16
C ALA A 50 -31.19 7.84 22.52
N GLU A 51 -30.88 6.58 22.72
CA GLU A 51 -29.73 5.86 22.19
C GLU A 51 -29.74 6.12 20.69
N GLN A 52 -28.98 7.11 20.24
CA GLN A 52 -28.80 7.40 18.82
C GLN A 52 -27.88 6.31 18.32
N GLN A 53 -28.53 5.18 18.08
CA GLN A 53 -27.97 4.04 17.41
C GLN A 53 -27.54 4.56 16.04
N LEU A 54 -26.25 4.89 15.97
CA LEU A 54 -25.55 5.29 14.76
C LEU A 54 -25.58 4.07 13.85
N GLN A 55 -26.71 3.87 13.18
CA GLN A 55 -26.89 2.88 12.15
C GLN A 55 -25.91 3.24 11.04
N VAL A 56 -24.80 2.52 11.01
CA VAL A 56 -23.76 2.67 9.99
C VAL A 56 -24.40 2.16 8.70
N VAL A 57 -24.88 3.10 7.89
CA VAL A 57 -25.41 2.79 6.56
C VAL A 57 -24.23 2.35 5.70
N VAL A 58 -24.24 1.08 5.32
CA VAL A 58 -23.27 0.47 4.41
C VAL A 58 -23.95 0.22 3.08
N VAL A 59 -23.23 0.47 1.99
CA VAL A 59 -23.65 0.20 0.62
C VAL A 59 -22.62 -0.67 -0.06
N GLU A 60 -23.05 -1.51 -0.99
CA GLU A 60 -22.16 -2.27 -1.85
C GLU A 60 -21.73 -1.39 -3.05
N ALA A 61 -20.43 -1.32 -3.32
CA ALA A 61 -19.89 -0.49 -4.40
C ALA A 61 -18.84 -1.25 -5.22
N GLU A 62 -19.01 -1.30 -6.54
CA GLU A 62 -18.12 -1.99 -7.46
C GLU A 62 -16.90 -1.13 -7.84
N CYS A 63 -15.70 -1.63 -7.54
CA CYS A 63 -14.45 -0.96 -7.87
C CYS A 63 -14.27 -0.81 -9.39
N GLU A 64 -14.08 0.42 -9.86
CA GLU A 64 -13.95 0.68 -11.30
C GLU A 64 -12.57 0.32 -11.89
N CYS A 65 -11.64 -0.21 -11.08
CA CYS A 65 -10.37 -0.77 -11.56
C CYS A 65 -10.48 -2.28 -11.82
N CYS A 66 -10.97 -3.04 -10.85
CA CYS A 66 -10.92 -4.50 -10.86
C CYS A 66 -12.28 -5.20 -10.90
N GLY A 67 -13.39 -4.46 -10.81
CA GLY A 67 -14.76 -5.00 -10.85
C GLY A 67 -15.19 -5.78 -9.60
N MET A 68 -14.39 -5.75 -8.52
CA MET A 68 -14.76 -6.38 -7.26
C MET A 68 -15.64 -5.44 -6.44
N SER A 69 -16.71 -5.97 -5.83
CA SER A 69 -17.56 -5.20 -4.93
C SER A 69 -17.00 -5.20 -3.50
N GLU A 70 -17.15 -4.05 -2.83
CA GLU A 70 -16.83 -3.88 -1.41
C GLU A 70 -17.98 -3.19 -0.69
N GLU A 71 -18.19 -3.60 0.57
CA GLU A 71 -19.13 -2.99 1.50
C GLU A 71 -18.51 -1.72 2.10
N CYS A 72 -19.11 -0.57 1.87
CA CYS A 72 -18.53 0.73 2.24
C CYS A 72 -19.56 1.71 2.77
N THR A 73 -19.13 2.64 3.61
CA THR A 73 -19.98 3.78 3.99
C THR A 73 -20.00 4.82 2.86
N PRO A 74 -21.14 5.50 2.60
CA PRO A 74 -21.20 6.58 1.61
C PRO A 74 -20.17 7.69 1.84
N ALA A 75 -19.85 7.96 3.11
CA ALA A 75 -18.81 8.91 3.50
C ALA A 75 -17.42 8.49 3.02
N TYR A 76 -17.08 7.20 3.16
CA TYR A 76 -15.82 6.65 2.65
C TYR A 76 -15.76 6.68 1.12
N ILE A 77 -16.86 6.31 0.44
CA ILE A 77 -16.95 6.42 -1.03
C ILE A 77 -16.69 7.85 -1.51
N GLY A 78 -17.31 8.84 -0.85
CA GLY A 78 -17.06 10.24 -1.16
C GLY A 78 -15.61 10.66 -0.95
N ALA A 79 -14.96 10.19 0.12
CA ALA A 79 -13.55 10.47 0.39
C ALA A 79 -12.62 9.85 -0.65
N VAL A 80 -12.89 8.62 -1.08
CA VAL A 80 -12.12 7.94 -2.13
C VAL A 80 -12.30 8.65 -3.48
N ARG A 81 -13.53 8.98 -3.88
CA ARG A 81 -13.79 9.71 -5.13
C ARG A 81 -13.05 11.04 -5.21
N ARG A 82 -12.94 11.77 -4.10
CA ARG A 82 -12.13 13.02 -4.04
C ARG A 82 -10.64 12.79 -4.27
N ARG A 83 -10.11 11.60 -3.95
CA ARG A 83 -8.68 11.28 -4.09
C ARG A 83 -8.33 10.71 -5.47
N PHE A 84 -9.26 10.06 -6.15
CA PHE A 84 -9.02 9.29 -7.37
C PHE A 84 -9.84 9.79 -8.56
N SER A 85 -9.74 11.09 -8.87
CA SER A 85 -10.37 11.71 -10.06
C SER A 85 -11.87 11.44 -10.19
N GLY A 86 -12.61 11.43 -9.07
CA GLY A 86 -14.05 11.18 -9.03
C GLY A 86 -14.45 9.71 -9.05
N ARG A 87 -13.47 8.79 -9.11
CA ARG A 87 -13.69 7.36 -9.30
C ARG A 87 -13.72 6.60 -7.98
N TRP A 88 -14.57 5.58 -7.92
CA TRP A 88 -14.56 4.64 -6.81
C TRP A 88 -13.54 3.53 -7.05
N VAL A 89 -12.63 3.34 -6.10
CA VAL A 89 -11.61 2.28 -6.09
C VAL A 89 -11.61 1.58 -4.75
N CYS A 90 -11.53 0.25 -4.79
CA CYS A 90 -11.44 -0.59 -3.60
C CYS A 90 -10.17 -0.32 -2.80
N GLY A 91 -10.16 -0.72 -1.52
CA GLY A 91 -9.02 -0.49 -0.63
C GLY A 91 -7.69 -1.01 -1.19
N LEU A 92 -7.69 -2.19 -1.80
CA LEU A 92 -6.48 -2.78 -2.40
C LEU A 92 -5.96 -2.01 -3.62
N CYS A 93 -6.87 -1.53 -4.49
CA CYS A 93 -6.48 -0.72 -5.65
C CYS A 93 -6.02 0.68 -5.21
N ALA A 94 -6.63 1.25 -4.17
CA ALA A 94 -6.25 2.55 -3.63
C ALA A 94 -4.81 2.54 -3.09
N GLU A 95 -4.42 1.49 -2.37
CA GLU A 95 -3.05 1.30 -1.89
C GLU A 95 -2.08 1.12 -3.06
N ALA A 96 -2.41 0.24 -4.02
CA ALA A 96 -1.57 0.01 -5.19
C ALA A 96 -1.33 1.29 -6.01
N VAL A 97 -2.37 2.07 -6.28
CA VAL A 97 -2.23 3.35 -6.99
C VAL A 97 -1.41 4.37 -6.20
N THR A 98 -1.59 4.41 -4.88
CA THR A 98 -0.82 5.34 -4.03
C THR A 98 0.67 4.96 -4.01
N GLU A 99 0.97 3.68 -3.99
CA GLU A 99 2.34 3.15 -4.00
C GLU A 99 3.03 3.38 -5.36
N GLU A 100 2.33 3.13 -6.47
CA GLU A 100 2.83 3.44 -7.82
C GLU A 100 3.01 4.95 -8.03
N ALA A 101 2.07 5.78 -7.55
CA ALA A 101 2.25 7.23 -7.58
C ALA A 101 3.52 7.67 -6.83
N GLY A 102 3.82 7.06 -5.69
CA GLY A 102 5.04 7.33 -4.92
C GLY A 102 6.32 7.01 -5.70
N LYS A 103 6.34 5.92 -6.47
CA LYS A 103 7.47 5.53 -7.33
C LYS A 103 7.66 6.44 -8.54
N ASN A 104 6.57 6.94 -9.12
CA ASN A 104 6.55 7.64 -10.40
C ASN A 104 6.50 9.18 -10.29
N GLY A 105 6.95 9.75 -9.17
CA GLY A 105 7.05 11.22 -9.00
C GLY A 105 5.78 11.90 -8.49
N GLY A 106 4.85 11.15 -7.90
CA GLY A 106 3.67 11.65 -7.20
C GLY A 106 2.43 11.87 -8.08
N GLU A 107 2.50 11.57 -9.38
CA GLU A 107 1.39 11.76 -10.30
C GLU A 107 0.31 10.68 -10.12
N ARG A 108 -0.62 10.92 -9.19
CA ARG A 108 -1.69 9.96 -8.83
C ARG A 108 -2.61 9.62 -10.00
N GLU A 109 -2.92 10.58 -10.87
CA GLU A 109 -3.84 10.35 -11.99
C GLU A 109 -3.22 9.42 -13.05
N ALA A 110 -1.96 9.63 -13.43
CA ALA A 110 -1.25 8.70 -14.30
C ALA A 110 -1.09 7.31 -13.66
N ALA A 111 -0.76 7.25 -12.37
CA ALA A 111 -0.69 5.98 -11.65
C ALA A 111 -2.03 5.24 -11.65
N LEU A 112 -3.15 5.97 -11.45
CA LEU A 112 -4.49 5.41 -11.54
C LEU A 112 -4.78 4.86 -12.94
N ALA A 113 -4.49 5.64 -13.99
CA ALA A 113 -4.72 5.22 -15.37
C ALA A 113 -3.89 3.97 -15.74
N ALA A 114 -2.62 3.92 -15.34
CA ALA A 114 -1.76 2.77 -15.55
C ALA A 114 -2.28 1.53 -14.80
N HIS A 115 -2.67 1.70 -13.53
CA HIS A 115 -3.22 0.62 -12.72
C HIS A 115 -4.53 0.05 -13.31
N MET A 116 -5.44 0.92 -13.77
CA MET A 116 -6.66 0.50 -14.46
C MET A 116 -6.38 -0.35 -15.69
N ALA A 117 -5.39 0.02 -16.50
CA ALA A 117 -5.04 -0.75 -17.70
C ALA A 117 -4.57 -2.17 -17.33
N VAL A 118 -3.77 -2.30 -16.27
CA VAL A 118 -3.33 -3.59 -15.73
C VAL A 118 -4.51 -4.40 -15.19
N CYS A 119 -5.34 -3.80 -14.34
CA CYS A 119 -6.49 -4.49 -13.74
C CYS A 119 -7.53 -4.92 -14.77
N LYS A 120 -7.83 -4.10 -15.78
CA LYS A 120 -8.75 -4.47 -16.86
C LYS A 120 -8.22 -5.64 -17.68
N ARG A 121 -6.92 -5.63 -18.03
CA ARG A 121 -6.29 -6.75 -18.74
C ARG A 121 -6.31 -8.04 -17.90
N PHE A 122 -6.00 -7.93 -16.62
CA PHE A 122 -6.01 -9.07 -15.71
C PHE A 122 -7.43 -9.62 -15.49
N ASN A 123 -8.42 -8.76 -15.26
CA ASN A 123 -9.78 -9.19 -15.01
C ASN A 123 -10.48 -9.73 -16.27
N GLY A 124 -10.23 -9.13 -17.43
CA GLY A 124 -10.85 -9.57 -18.69
C GLY A 124 -10.26 -10.85 -19.28
N PHE A 125 -8.93 -10.99 -19.26
CA PHE A 125 -8.23 -12.10 -19.91
C PHE A 125 -7.36 -12.92 -18.94
N GLY A 126 -6.68 -12.26 -18.00
CA GLY A 126 -5.77 -12.92 -17.07
C GLY A 126 -6.45 -13.95 -16.16
N ARG A 127 -7.66 -13.67 -15.68
CA ARG A 127 -8.45 -14.58 -14.81
C ARG A 127 -9.09 -15.73 -15.58
N THR A 128 -9.60 -15.47 -16.78
CA THR A 128 -10.31 -16.46 -17.60
C THR A 128 -9.36 -17.40 -18.34
N HIS A 129 -8.17 -16.92 -18.69
CA HIS A 129 -7.14 -17.70 -19.39
C HIS A 129 -5.75 -17.61 -18.74
N PRO A 130 -5.57 -18.13 -17.51
CA PRO A 130 -4.31 -17.98 -16.76
C PRO A 130 -3.08 -18.50 -17.50
N ALA A 131 -3.19 -19.66 -18.17
CA ALA A 131 -2.09 -20.25 -18.93
C ALA A 131 -1.66 -19.40 -20.13
N LEU A 132 -2.62 -18.82 -20.86
CA LEU A 132 -2.32 -17.93 -21.99
C LEU A 132 -1.74 -16.60 -21.51
N PHE A 133 -2.25 -16.07 -20.40
CA PHE A 133 -1.72 -14.85 -19.78
C PHE A 133 -0.28 -15.05 -19.31
N GLN A 134 0.03 -16.18 -18.69
CA GLN A 134 1.41 -16.54 -18.34
C GLN A 134 2.29 -16.71 -19.57
N ALA A 135 1.81 -17.39 -20.62
CA ALA A 135 2.54 -17.55 -21.87
C ALA A 135 2.79 -16.19 -22.57
N ASP A 136 1.88 -15.23 -22.48
CA ASP A 136 2.06 -13.87 -22.98
C ASP A 136 3.16 -13.13 -22.21
N ALA A 137 3.15 -13.23 -20.87
CA ALA A 137 4.23 -12.69 -20.04
C ALA A 137 5.60 -13.30 -20.39
N MET A 138 5.67 -14.63 -20.61
CA MET A 138 6.90 -15.30 -21.05
C MET A 138 7.36 -14.80 -22.42
N ARG A 139 6.43 -14.62 -23.38
CA ARG A 139 6.75 -14.04 -24.70
C ARG A 139 7.30 -12.63 -24.57
N ASP A 140 6.74 -11.79 -23.70
CA ASP A 140 7.23 -10.44 -23.47
C ASP A 140 8.64 -10.41 -22.85
N ILE A 141 8.93 -11.33 -21.92
CA ILE A 141 10.29 -11.51 -21.38
C ILE A 141 11.28 -11.87 -22.50
N LEU A 142 10.97 -12.89 -23.30
CA LEU A 142 11.84 -13.33 -24.40
C LEU A 142 12.06 -12.22 -25.45
N ARG A 143 11.02 -11.46 -25.79
CA ARG A 143 11.12 -10.29 -26.70
C ARG A 143 12.07 -9.23 -26.15
N LYS A 144 11.93 -8.87 -24.86
CA LYS A 144 12.81 -7.90 -24.21
C LYS A 144 14.26 -8.37 -24.18
N LEU A 145 14.50 -9.66 -23.96
CA LEU A 145 15.84 -10.26 -23.99
C LEU A 145 16.44 -10.33 -25.41
N SER A 146 15.60 -10.48 -26.44
CA SER A 146 16.04 -10.62 -27.83
C SER A 146 16.30 -9.27 -28.54
N GLY A 147 15.66 -8.18 -28.09
CA GLY A 147 15.67 -6.88 -28.77
C GLY A 147 16.76 -5.88 -28.35
N GLY A 148 17.60 -6.18 -27.35
CA GLY A 148 18.64 -5.26 -26.88
C GLY A 148 19.76 -5.99 -26.15
N GLY A 149 21.00 -5.87 -26.67
CA GLY A 149 22.22 -6.52 -26.21
C GLY A 149 22.69 -6.11 -24.80
N LEU A 150 21.92 -6.46 -23.78
CA LEU A 150 22.48 -6.70 -22.45
C LEU A 150 23.12 -8.07 -22.52
N GLY A 151 24.46 -8.08 -22.62
CA GLY A 151 25.26 -9.28 -22.77
C GLY A 151 24.76 -10.38 -21.83
N SER A 152 24.59 -11.59 -22.38
CA SER A 152 24.27 -12.79 -21.62
C SER A 152 25.02 -12.76 -20.28
N PRO A 153 24.35 -12.92 -19.12
CA PRO A 153 25.08 -13.14 -17.88
C PRO A 153 25.97 -14.35 -18.14
N LYS A 154 27.30 -14.13 -18.22
CA LYS A 154 28.25 -15.23 -18.29
C LYS A 154 27.92 -16.12 -17.09
N PRO A 155 27.75 -17.44 -17.27
CA PRO A 155 27.54 -18.32 -16.14
C PRO A 155 28.77 -18.19 -15.25
N THR A 156 28.64 -17.45 -14.15
CA THR A 156 29.63 -17.49 -13.10
C THR A 156 29.47 -18.88 -12.51
N THR A 157 30.43 -19.75 -12.80
CA THR A 157 30.54 -21.06 -12.15
C THR A 157 30.91 -20.81 -10.69
N SER A 158 29.94 -20.33 -9.89
CA SER A 158 30.02 -20.39 -8.44
C SER A 158 29.78 -21.85 -8.08
N ARG A 159 30.83 -22.66 -8.26
CA ARG A 159 30.92 -24.00 -7.69
C ARG A 159 30.77 -23.85 -6.18
N ARG A 160 29.55 -24.05 -5.69
CA ARG A 160 29.28 -24.18 -4.25
C ARG A 160 30.08 -25.40 -3.79
N HIS A 161 31.18 -25.12 -3.11
CA HIS A 161 32.00 -26.13 -2.47
C HIS A 161 31.20 -26.67 -1.27
N LEU A 162 30.45 -27.75 -1.47
CA LEU A 162 30.06 -28.62 -0.36
C LEU A 162 31.36 -29.17 0.20
N THR A 163 31.70 -28.75 1.42
CA THR A 163 32.79 -29.34 2.19
C THR A 163 32.37 -30.76 2.59
N THR A 164 32.78 -31.75 1.81
CA THR A 164 32.95 -33.10 2.34
C THR A 164 34.43 -33.24 2.70
N ALA A 165 34.67 -33.57 3.96
CA ALA A 165 35.99 -33.80 4.49
C ALA A 165 36.67 -35.02 3.83
N GLU A 166 37.98 -35.07 4.05
CA GLU A 166 38.87 -36.24 3.95
C GLU A 166 39.58 -36.49 2.60
N GLY A 167 40.92 -36.57 2.68
CA GLY A 167 41.75 -37.23 1.67
C GLY A 167 42.88 -36.39 1.08
N ALA A 168 43.98 -36.23 1.82
CA ALA A 168 45.24 -35.76 1.28
C ALA A 168 45.82 -36.77 0.28
N MET A 169 46.08 -36.35 -0.96
CA MET A 169 47.20 -36.90 -1.73
C MET A 169 47.82 -35.82 -2.63
N LYS A 170 49.12 -35.66 -2.46
CA LYS A 170 49.99 -34.69 -3.11
C LYS A 170 50.52 -35.34 -4.40
N ALA A 171 50.20 -34.81 -5.56
CA ALA A 171 50.84 -35.21 -6.82
C ALA A 171 51.39 -33.95 -7.51
N THR A 172 52.72 -33.85 -7.48
CA THR A 172 53.50 -32.82 -8.15
C THR A 172 53.46 -33.04 -9.66
N GLY A 173 53.15 -31.98 -10.41
CA GLY A 173 53.28 -31.95 -11.85
C GLY A 173 54.75 -32.10 -12.28
N GLY A 174 54.96 -32.84 -13.37
CA GLY A 174 56.21 -32.99 -14.09
C GLY A 174 55.95 -32.81 -15.58
N VAL A 175 56.90 -32.18 -16.26
CA VAL A 175 56.76 -31.41 -17.49
C VAL A 175 57.05 -32.20 -18.78
N ALA A 176 56.68 -31.57 -19.89
CA ALA A 176 57.34 -31.56 -21.20
C ALA A 176 57.17 -32.76 -22.16
N GLY A 177 57.05 -32.41 -23.45
CA GLY A 177 57.33 -33.28 -24.58
C GLY A 177 56.30 -33.18 -25.69
N GLY A 178 56.51 -32.26 -26.64
CA GLY A 178 55.77 -32.25 -27.90
C GLY A 178 56.24 -33.35 -28.85
N MET A 179 55.42 -33.64 -29.86
CA MET A 179 55.88 -34.08 -31.19
C MET A 179 54.68 -33.99 -32.14
N VAL A 180 54.79 -33.11 -33.13
CA VAL A 180 53.96 -33.11 -34.33
C VAL A 180 54.47 -34.21 -35.25
N ILE A 181 53.58 -35.02 -35.82
CA ILE A 181 53.84 -35.72 -37.08
C ILE A 181 52.55 -35.74 -37.92
N SER A 182 52.79 -35.58 -39.21
CA SER A 182 51.94 -35.14 -40.31
C SER A 182 50.74 -36.00 -40.67
#